data_AF-A0A8T6NY96-F1
#
_entry.id   AF-A0A8T6NY96-F1
#
_cell.length_a   1.000
_cell.length_b   1.000
_cell.length_c   1.000
_cell.angle_alpha   90.00
_cell.angle_beta   90.00
_cell.angle_gamma   90.00
#
_symmetry.space_group_name_H-M   'P 1'
#
loop_
_entity.id
_entity.type
_entity.pdbx_description
1 polymer ?
#
loop_
_entity_poly.entity_id
_entity_poly.type
_entity_poly.pdbx_seq_one_letter_code
_entity_poly.pdbx_strand_id
1 'polypeptide(L)'
;MKRSLYSTLLAGLMLVLTVVACTSSGTGNPFGNTVTISIYYGSEKEAWMDVVTEQFNNQRVQTESGATIVVEATPIGSIESMRQILDGQAQPTVWSPASSIYVPLANEEWRQQTGENLTDPEPNELVLSPVVIAMWEPMAQALGWPEESIGWADIAELAASEEGWAEYGFPEWGRFKLGHTHPEFSNSGYTSVLAEIYAGAGKQRDLTLEDLNDPEVIAFVASVERAIIHYGSSTGFFGRRMFERGPSYLSAAVLYENLIVEQEQARITGQSAQLPVVAIYPEEGTFWSDHPYAILNAPWVTAEQTEAAEIFEDYLLAEEQQRQTLQFGFRPADPTRDCSGC
;
A
#
# COMPACT_ATOMS: atom_id res chain seq x y z
N MET A 1 -15.68 22.59 78.32
CA MET A 1 -16.73 21.66 77.84
C MET A 1 -16.19 21.01 76.56
N LYS A 2 -15.62 19.79 76.66
CA LYS A 2 -16.18 18.49 76.20
C LYS A 2 -16.29 18.43 74.65
N ARG A 3 -15.74 17.50 73.86
CA ARG A 3 -15.02 16.19 73.96
C ARG A 3 -14.43 15.93 72.53
N SER A 4 -13.16 15.56 72.32
CA SER A 4 -12.60 14.18 72.18
C SER A 4 -13.21 13.30 71.07
N LEU A 5 -12.40 12.84 70.09
CA LEU A 5 -12.10 11.41 69.78
C LEU A 5 -11.12 11.29 68.58
N TYR A 6 -9.83 10.93 68.79
CA TYR A 6 -9.18 9.62 68.50
C TYR A 6 -9.16 9.23 67.00
N SER A 7 -8.03 9.29 66.27
CA SER A 7 -6.89 8.34 66.23
C SER A 7 -7.26 6.89 65.87
N THR A 8 -6.45 6.31 64.98
CA THR A 8 -6.34 4.91 64.53
C THR A 8 -7.21 4.48 63.33
N LEU A 9 -6.55 4.21 62.19
CA LEU A 9 -6.63 2.88 61.57
C LEU A 9 -5.35 2.63 60.73
N LEU A 10 -4.46 1.82 61.29
CA LEU A 10 -3.40 1.11 60.61
C LEU A 10 -3.96 -0.28 60.25
N ALA A 11 -4.00 -0.61 58.96
CA ALA A 11 -4.08 -1.97 58.43
C ALA A 11 -3.62 -1.84 56.97
N GLY A 12 -2.43 -2.27 56.57
CA GLY A 12 -1.93 -3.64 56.71
C GLY A 12 -2.11 -4.34 55.36
N LEU A 13 -1.48 -3.84 54.30
CA LEU A 13 -1.48 -4.46 52.97
C LEU A 13 -0.14 -5.20 52.77
N MET A 14 -0.06 -6.43 53.25
CA MET A 14 0.96 -7.38 52.82
C MET A 14 0.46 -8.03 51.52
N LEU A 15 1.01 -7.61 50.39
CA LEU A 15 0.86 -8.33 49.13
C LEU A 15 1.91 -9.45 49.08
N VAL A 16 1.47 -10.69 49.30
CA VAL A 16 2.27 -11.90 49.08
C VAL A 16 2.27 -12.16 47.57
N LEU A 17 3.37 -11.85 46.89
CA LEU A 17 3.63 -12.32 45.52
C LEU A 17 4.32 -13.69 45.61
N THR A 18 3.52 -14.73 45.44
CA THR A 18 3.97 -16.11 45.27
C THR A 18 4.75 -16.23 43.96
N VAL A 19 6.03 -16.62 44.06
CA VAL A 19 6.83 -17.09 42.94
C VAL A 19 6.26 -18.43 42.50
N VAL A 20 5.58 -18.47 41.35
CA VAL A 20 5.21 -19.72 40.70
C VAL A 20 6.43 -20.15 39.87
N ALA A 21 7.22 -21.04 40.44
CA ALA A 21 8.19 -21.83 39.68
C ALA A 21 7.42 -22.94 38.96
N CYS A 22 7.16 -22.78 37.67
CA CYS A 22 6.71 -23.87 36.81
C CYS A 22 7.93 -24.59 36.24
N THR A 23 8.32 -25.68 36.88
CA THR A 23 9.03 -26.79 36.23
C THR A 23 7.99 -27.71 35.60
N SER A 24 7.94 -27.74 34.27
CA SER A 24 7.24 -28.78 33.51
C SER A 24 7.98 -29.02 32.20
N SER A 25 8.86 -30.03 32.14
CA SER A 25 8.62 -31.28 31.39
C SER A 25 7.98 -31.06 30.02
N GLY A 26 8.79 -31.32 28.99
CA GLY A 26 8.43 -31.22 27.58
C GLY A 26 7.12 -31.94 27.28
N THR A 27 6.13 -31.14 26.93
CA THR A 27 4.97 -31.57 26.17
C THR A 27 5.24 -31.10 24.74
N GLY A 28 5.40 -32.06 23.83
CA GLY A 28 5.56 -31.76 22.41
C GLY A 28 4.41 -30.88 21.96
N ASN A 29 4.75 -29.77 21.29
CA ASN A 29 3.79 -28.89 20.66
C ASN A 29 2.89 -29.73 19.73
N PRO A 30 1.55 -29.68 19.87
CA PRO A 30 0.64 -30.41 18.98
C PRO A 30 0.63 -29.85 17.55
N PHE A 31 1.24 -28.68 17.35
CA PHE A 31 1.69 -28.21 16.05
C PHE A 31 3.14 -28.68 15.88
N GLY A 32 3.48 -29.25 14.72
CA GLY A 32 4.87 -29.66 14.43
C GLY A 32 5.87 -28.51 14.61
N ASN A 33 7.15 -28.77 14.38
CA ASN A 33 8.13 -27.68 14.29
C ASN A 33 7.62 -26.65 13.27
N THR A 34 7.55 -25.35 13.61
CA THR A 34 7.04 -24.28 12.74
C THR A 34 8.02 -23.13 12.69
N VAL A 35 8.19 -22.54 11.52
CA VAL A 35 8.86 -21.25 11.33
C VAL A 35 7.83 -20.25 10.82
N THR A 36 7.68 -19.13 11.52
CA THR A 36 6.80 -18.05 11.08
C THR A 36 7.61 -16.95 10.42
N ILE A 37 7.22 -16.57 9.21
CA ILE A 37 7.70 -15.37 8.54
C ILE A 37 6.58 -14.34 8.51
N SER A 38 6.92 -13.09 8.82
CA SER A 38 5.99 -11.97 8.74
C SER A 38 6.34 -11.08 7.55
N ILE A 39 5.33 -10.73 6.75
CA ILE A 39 5.48 -9.85 5.59
C ILE A 39 4.67 -8.58 5.78
N TYR A 40 5.33 -7.43 5.67
CA TYR A 40 4.68 -6.11 5.66
C TYR A 40 4.65 -5.62 4.22
N TYR A 41 3.46 -5.38 3.68
CA TYR A 41 3.32 -5.10 2.26
C TYR A 41 2.34 -3.96 1.96
N GLY A 42 2.53 -3.29 0.81
CA GLY A 42 1.62 -2.24 0.33
C GLY A 42 0.16 -2.73 0.20
N SER A 43 -0.77 -2.06 0.89
CA SER A 43 -2.17 -2.50 1.04
C SER A 43 -2.96 -2.80 -0.24
N GLU A 44 -2.53 -2.25 -1.38
CA GLU A 44 -3.13 -2.51 -2.69
C GLU A 44 -3.01 -3.98 -3.12
N LYS A 45 -2.11 -4.74 -2.50
CA LYS A 45 -1.95 -6.18 -2.73
C LYS A 45 -2.86 -7.05 -1.85
N GLU A 46 -3.66 -6.48 -0.94
CA GLU A 46 -4.35 -7.24 0.13
C GLU A 46 -5.21 -8.37 -0.42
N ALA A 47 -6.06 -8.10 -1.40
CA ALA A 47 -6.93 -9.12 -2.00
C ALA A 47 -6.14 -10.30 -2.59
N TRP A 48 -4.99 -10.03 -3.21
CA TRP A 48 -4.11 -11.07 -3.75
C TRP A 48 -3.37 -11.82 -2.64
N MET A 49 -2.74 -11.08 -1.73
CA MET A 49 -1.92 -11.61 -0.64
C MET A 49 -2.72 -12.50 0.31
N ASP A 50 -3.96 -12.14 0.63
CA ASP A 50 -4.84 -12.95 1.47
C ASP A 50 -5.05 -14.35 0.88
N VAL A 51 -5.34 -14.41 -0.43
CA VAL A 51 -5.59 -15.67 -1.13
C VAL A 51 -4.33 -16.50 -1.26
N VAL A 52 -3.22 -15.93 -1.75
CA VAL A 52 -1.99 -16.72 -1.98
C VAL A 52 -1.32 -17.17 -0.68
N THR A 53 -1.41 -16.35 0.38
CA THR A 53 -0.90 -16.71 1.70
C THR A 53 -1.71 -17.83 2.32
N GLU A 54 -3.04 -17.78 2.25
CA GLU A 54 -3.91 -18.88 2.71
C GLU A 54 -3.59 -20.18 1.96
N GLN A 55 -3.47 -20.12 0.63
CA GLN A 55 -3.13 -21.28 -0.19
C GLN A 55 -1.77 -21.88 0.17
N PHE A 56 -0.74 -21.03 0.36
CA PHE A 56 0.60 -21.49 0.76
C PHE A 56 0.59 -22.15 2.13
N ASN A 57 -0.01 -21.50 3.14
CA ASN A 57 -0.09 -22.03 4.50
C ASN A 57 -0.84 -23.37 4.54
N ASN A 58 -1.86 -23.55 3.70
CA ASN A 58 -2.61 -24.82 3.59
C ASN A 58 -1.79 -25.97 2.99
N GLN A 59 -0.78 -25.68 2.17
CA GLN A 59 0.13 -26.69 1.62
C GLN A 59 1.08 -27.28 2.66
N ARG A 60 1.27 -26.59 3.80
CA ARG A 60 2.20 -26.99 4.87
C ARG A 60 3.61 -27.26 4.33
N VAL A 61 4.08 -26.36 3.47
CA VAL A 61 5.46 -26.39 2.95
C VAL A 61 6.43 -26.36 4.13
N GLN A 62 7.52 -27.11 4.04
CA GLN A 62 8.50 -27.23 5.11
C GLN A 62 9.86 -26.70 4.68
N THR A 63 10.62 -26.15 5.63
CA THR A 63 12.06 -25.90 5.49
C THR A 63 12.83 -27.21 5.41
N GLU A 64 14.11 -27.15 5.05
CA GLU A 64 15.05 -28.27 5.06
C GLU A 64 15.13 -28.94 6.44
N SER A 65 14.95 -28.17 7.52
CA SER A 65 14.94 -28.68 8.90
C SER A 65 13.68 -29.49 9.23
N GLY A 66 12.66 -29.44 8.37
CA GLY A 66 11.34 -30.03 8.58
C GLY A 66 10.36 -29.13 9.34
N ALA A 67 10.68 -27.85 9.56
CA ALA A 67 9.74 -26.89 10.14
C ALA A 67 8.68 -26.49 9.10
N THR A 68 7.40 -26.53 9.48
CA THR A 68 6.33 -26.03 8.61
C THR A 68 6.37 -24.51 8.57
N ILE A 69 6.39 -23.94 7.37
CA ILE A 69 6.38 -22.50 7.15
C ILE A 69 4.97 -21.97 7.38
N VAL A 70 4.87 -20.90 8.14
CA VAL A 70 3.65 -20.12 8.34
C VAL A 70 3.93 -18.68 7.94
N VAL A 71 3.15 -18.16 7.00
CA VAL A 71 3.25 -16.79 6.53
C VAL A 71 2.16 -15.94 7.19
N GLU A 72 2.56 -14.86 7.85
CA GLU A 72 1.67 -13.83 8.41
C GLU A 72 1.83 -12.53 7.62
N ALA A 73 0.78 -12.11 6.91
CA ALA A 73 0.83 -11.00 5.98
C ALA A 73 0.06 -9.79 6.51
N THR A 74 0.70 -8.62 6.57
CA THR A 74 0.13 -7.36 7.07
C THR A 74 0.11 -6.28 5.98
N PRO A 75 -1.08 -5.83 5.54
CA PRO A 75 -1.22 -4.69 4.62
C PRO A 75 -0.98 -3.36 5.34
N ILE A 76 -0.11 -2.52 4.79
CA ILE A 76 0.32 -1.25 5.38
C ILE A 76 0.83 -0.28 4.29
N GLY A 77 0.86 1.04 4.57
CA GLY A 77 1.46 2.01 3.66
C GLY A 77 2.96 1.78 3.45
N SER A 78 3.48 2.03 2.25
CA SER A 78 4.90 1.75 1.92
C SER A 78 5.87 2.63 2.72
N ILE A 79 5.57 3.91 2.88
CA ILE A 79 6.42 4.84 3.64
C ILE A 79 6.21 4.63 5.15
N GLU A 80 4.97 4.36 5.55
CA GLU A 80 4.66 4.03 6.95
C GLU A 80 5.40 2.78 7.42
N SER A 81 5.37 1.68 6.65
CA SER A 81 6.10 0.45 6.97
C SER A 81 7.61 0.65 7.00
N MET A 82 8.18 1.38 6.04
CA MET A 82 9.61 1.74 6.04
C MET A 82 10.00 2.43 7.36
N ARG A 83 9.25 3.46 7.77
CA ARG A 83 9.50 4.19 9.02
C ARG A 83 9.37 3.30 10.24
N GLN A 84 8.30 2.49 10.31
CA GLN A 84 8.12 1.56 11.44
C GLN A 84 9.27 0.56 11.55
N ILE A 85 9.82 0.07 10.44
CA ILE A 85 10.99 -0.82 10.42
C ILE A 85 12.25 -0.08 10.92
N LEU A 86 12.53 1.09 10.35
CA LEU A 86 13.71 1.89 10.69
C LEU A 86 13.69 2.41 12.13
N ASP A 87 12.51 2.68 12.69
CA ASP A 87 12.32 3.08 14.08
C ASP A 87 12.26 1.89 15.06
N GLY A 88 12.33 0.65 14.56
CA GLY A 88 12.22 -0.57 15.35
C GLY A 88 10.83 -0.84 15.95
N GLN A 89 9.79 -0.16 15.44
CA GLN A 89 8.39 -0.38 15.80
C GLN A 89 7.81 -1.63 15.14
N ALA A 90 8.38 -2.03 14.00
CA ALA A 90 8.05 -3.26 13.28
C ALA A 90 9.34 -4.04 12.97
N GLN A 91 9.23 -5.37 13.01
CA GLN A 91 10.34 -6.28 12.76
C GLN A 91 9.89 -7.43 11.84
N PRO A 92 9.44 -7.14 10.61
CA PRO A 92 9.02 -8.18 9.70
C PRO A 92 10.21 -9.01 9.21
N THR A 93 9.95 -10.22 8.75
CA THR A 93 10.93 -11.01 7.98
C THR A 93 11.10 -10.43 6.57
N VAL A 94 10.00 -9.99 5.97
CA VAL A 94 9.94 -9.49 4.59
C VAL A 94 9.24 -8.15 4.54
N TRP A 95 9.79 -7.22 3.77
CA TRP A 95 9.15 -5.96 3.44
C TRP A 95 8.85 -5.90 1.94
N SER A 96 7.60 -5.65 1.58
CA SER A 96 7.15 -5.55 0.19
C SER A 96 6.41 -4.23 -0.06
N PRO A 97 7.15 -3.09 -0.11
CA PRO A 97 6.55 -1.80 -0.41
C PRO A 97 5.94 -1.80 -1.81
N ALA A 98 5.22 -0.73 -2.17
CA ALA A 98 4.65 -0.62 -3.50
C ALA A 98 5.68 -0.24 -4.58
N SER A 99 6.88 0.21 -4.20
CA SER A 99 7.92 0.56 -5.16
C SER A 99 9.34 0.27 -4.63
N SER A 100 10.22 -0.20 -5.49
CA SER A 100 11.66 -0.36 -5.25
C SER A 100 12.39 0.96 -4.98
N ILE A 101 11.79 2.11 -5.30
CA ILE A 101 12.39 3.43 -5.01
C ILE A 101 12.70 3.62 -3.52
N TYR A 102 11.99 2.92 -2.64
CA TYR A 102 12.20 3.00 -1.19
C TYR A 102 13.36 2.12 -0.70
N VAL A 103 13.78 1.10 -1.46
CA VAL A 103 14.88 0.20 -1.08
C VAL A 103 16.20 0.97 -0.86
N PRO A 104 16.69 1.82 -1.79
CA PRO A 104 17.92 2.57 -1.55
C PRO A 104 17.80 3.56 -0.39
N LEU A 105 16.61 4.12 -0.15
CA LEU A 105 16.37 5.05 0.95
C LEU A 105 16.43 4.34 2.31
N ALA A 106 15.71 3.22 2.43
CA ALA A 106 15.72 2.38 3.62
C ALA A 106 17.12 1.81 3.91
N ASN A 107 17.81 1.34 2.87
CA ASN A 107 19.18 0.85 3.01
C ASN A 107 20.16 1.95 3.45
N GLU A 108 20.02 3.18 2.95
CA GLU A 108 20.85 4.30 3.39
C GLU A 108 20.61 4.65 4.86
N GLU A 109 19.35 4.82 5.27
CA GLU A 109 19.01 5.13 6.66
C GLU A 109 19.45 4.01 7.61
N TRP A 110 19.26 2.75 7.23
CA TRP A 110 19.70 1.60 8.03
C TRP A 110 21.22 1.51 8.15
N ARG A 111 21.96 1.74 7.05
CA ARG A 111 23.44 1.78 7.07
C ARG A 111 23.97 2.82 8.04
N GLN A 112 23.33 3.98 8.14
CA GLN A 112 23.73 5.02 9.09
C GLN A 112 23.56 4.57 10.56
N GLN A 113 22.63 3.66 10.83
CA GLN A 113 22.35 3.14 12.16
C GLN A 113 23.18 1.88 12.52
N THR A 114 23.39 0.99 11.54
CA THR A 114 23.92 -0.37 11.79
C THR A 114 25.23 -0.68 11.07
N GLY A 115 25.57 0.07 10.03
CA GLY A 115 26.72 -0.19 9.15
C GLY A 115 26.46 -1.19 8.02
N GLU A 116 25.26 -1.76 7.90
CA GLU A 116 24.88 -2.73 6.87
C GLU A 116 23.63 -2.29 6.11
N ASN A 117 23.36 -2.90 4.96
CA ASN A 117 22.08 -2.73 4.26
C ASN A 117 20.97 -3.44 5.02
N LEU A 118 19.77 -2.87 5.00
CA LEU A 118 18.57 -3.48 5.56
C LEU A 118 18.13 -4.70 4.75
N THR A 119 18.37 -4.69 3.44
CA THR A 119 18.00 -5.75 2.50
C THR A 119 18.88 -5.68 1.24
N ASP A 120 18.73 -6.63 0.32
CA ASP A 120 19.40 -6.60 -0.98
C ASP A 120 19.10 -5.27 -1.71
N PRO A 121 20.07 -4.63 -2.38
CA PRO A 121 19.82 -3.43 -3.19
C PRO A 121 18.84 -3.62 -4.37
N GLU A 122 18.72 -4.85 -4.89
CA GLU A 122 17.91 -5.20 -6.07
C GLU A 122 17.02 -6.42 -5.76
N PRO A 123 16.05 -6.29 -4.84
CA PRO A 123 15.09 -7.37 -4.55
C PRO A 123 14.23 -7.69 -5.77
N ASN A 124 13.75 -8.94 -5.89
CA ASN A 124 12.90 -9.30 -7.01
C ASN A 124 11.54 -8.59 -6.94
N GLU A 125 11.05 -8.17 -8.09
CA GLU A 125 9.72 -7.60 -8.26
C GLU A 125 8.67 -8.72 -8.22
N LEU A 126 7.53 -8.51 -7.53
CA LEU A 126 6.47 -9.52 -7.46
C LEU A 126 5.43 -9.37 -8.56
N VAL A 127 5.05 -8.12 -8.83
CA VAL A 127 3.96 -7.72 -9.70
C VAL A 127 4.15 -6.26 -10.10
N LEU A 128 3.54 -5.85 -11.22
CA LEU A 128 3.51 -4.47 -11.66
C LEU A 128 2.08 -3.90 -11.62
N SER A 129 1.93 -2.65 -11.19
CA SER A 129 0.70 -1.87 -11.36
C SER A 129 1.01 -0.39 -11.59
N PRO A 130 0.49 0.24 -12.66
CA PRO A 130 0.55 1.69 -12.81
C PRO A 130 -0.26 2.42 -11.73
N VAL A 131 0.11 3.67 -11.49
CA VAL A 131 -0.65 4.62 -10.68
C VAL A 131 -1.48 5.52 -11.60
N VAL A 132 -2.79 5.37 -11.56
CA VAL A 132 -3.75 5.99 -12.48
C VAL A 132 -4.69 6.93 -11.74
N ILE A 133 -5.38 7.78 -12.48
CA ILE A 133 -6.53 8.52 -11.96
C ILE A 133 -7.78 7.65 -12.16
N ALA A 134 -8.28 7.05 -11.09
CA ALA A 134 -9.56 6.36 -11.07
C ALA A 134 -10.69 7.39 -11.12
N MET A 135 -11.56 7.29 -12.12
CA MET A 135 -12.71 8.20 -12.27
C MET A 135 -13.96 7.39 -12.62
N TRP A 136 -15.12 7.79 -12.08
CA TRP A 136 -16.39 7.18 -12.48
C TRP A 136 -16.61 7.38 -13.97
N GLU A 137 -16.95 6.32 -14.71
CA GLU A 137 -17.03 6.35 -16.18
C GLU A 137 -17.88 7.51 -16.72
N PRO A 138 -19.07 7.83 -16.17
CA PRO A 138 -19.86 8.96 -16.68
C PRO A 138 -19.18 10.32 -16.48
N MET A 139 -18.39 10.48 -15.42
CA MET A 139 -17.61 11.68 -15.15
C MET A 139 -16.42 11.80 -16.10
N ALA A 140 -15.74 10.68 -16.39
CA ALA A 140 -14.66 10.65 -17.37
C ALA A 140 -15.17 10.96 -18.79
N GLN A 141 -16.34 10.42 -19.17
CA GLN A 141 -16.99 10.71 -20.44
C GLN A 141 -17.39 12.19 -20.58
N ALA A 142 -17.79 12.83 -19.48
CA ALA A 142 -18.06 14.27 -19.48
C ALA A 142 -16.80 15.11 -19.78
N LEU A 143 -15.61 14.57 -19.50
CA LEU A 143 -14.31 15.16 -19.84
C LEU A 143 -13.77 14.68 -21.20
N GLY A 144 -14.55 13.93 -21.99
CA GLY A 144 -14.16 13.50 -23.34
C GLY A 144 -13.50 12.12 -23.44
N TRP A 145 -13.38 11.37 -22.35
CA TRP A 145 -12.88 9.99 -22.41
C TRP A 145 -13.87 9.04 -23.11
N PRO A 146 -13.43 8.06 -23.91
CA PRO A 146 -12.04 7.71 -24.22
C PRO A 146 -11.43 8.43 -25.43
N GLU A 147 -12.17 9.29 -26.12
CA GLU A 147 -11.71 9.95 -27.35
C GLU A 147 -10.63 11.01 -27.09
N GLU A 148 -10.65 11.66 -25.92
CA GLU A 148 -9.67 12.65 -25.48
C GLU A 148 -8.79 12.08 -24.35
N SER A 149 -7.51 12.45 -24.38
CA SER A 149 -6.58 12.13 -23.29
C SER A 149 -6.77 13.15 -22.18
N ILE A 150 -7.13 12.66 -20.99
CA ILE A 150 -7.27 13.49 -19.80
C ILE A 150 -5.91 13.53 -19.09
N GLY A 151 -5.40 14.73 -18.82
CA GLY A 151 -4.14 14.98 -18.11
C GLY A 151 -4.34 15.72 -16.78
N TRP A 152 -3.22 16.03 -16.11
CA TRP A 152 -3.25 16.80 -14.87
C TRP A 152 -3.71 18.25 -15.07
N ALA A 153 -3.52 18.80 -16.28
CA ALA A 153 -4.04 20.11 -16.64
C ALA A 153 -5.58 20.17 -16.58
N ASP A 154 -6.29 19.17 -17.11
CA ASP A 154 -7.75 19.10 -17.06
C ASP A 154 -8.25 18.95 -15.62
N ILE A 155 -7.54 18.15 -14.83
CA ILE A 155 -7.83 17.96 -13.40
C ILE A 155 -7.62 19.28 -12.63
N ALA A 156 -6.56 20.03 -12.93
CA ALA A 156 -6.27 21.33 -12.34
C ALA A 156 -7.36 22.37 -12.69
N GLU A 157 -7.79 22.42 -13.95
CA GLU A 157 -8.86 23.31 -14.40
C GLU A 157 -10.17 23.01 -13.68
N LEU A 158 -10.58 21.73 -13.66
CA LEU A 158 -11.80 21.30 -13.01
C LEU A 158 -11.73 21.47 -11.47
N ALA A 159 -10.55 21.29 -10.86
CA ALA A 159 -10.30 21.56 -9.45
C ALA A 159 -10.44 23.05 -9.10
N ALA A 160 -10.03 23.94 -10.01
CA ALA A 160 -10.10 25.39 -9.84
C ALA A 160 -11.50 25.97 -10.08
N SER A 161 -12.38 25.25 -10.78
CA SER A 161 -13.74 25.71 -11.09
C SER A 161 -14.62 25.87 -9.83
N GLU A 162 -15.28 27.03 -9.72
CA GLU A 162 -16.31 27.29 -8.72
C GLU A 162 -17.65 26.63 -9.08
N GLU A 163 -17.92 26.48 -10.38
CA GLU A 163 -19.14 25.86 -10.92
C GLU A 163 -19.05 24.32 -10.94
N GLY A 164 -17.82 23.76 -10.95
CA GLY A 164 -17.54 22.34 -10.93
C GLY A 164 -18.18 21.62 -12.10
N TRP A 165 -18.87 20.51 -11.84
CA TRP A 165 -19.52 19.71 -12.87
C TRP A 165 -20.68 20.43 -13.59
N ALA A 166 -21.12 21.60 -13.11
CA ALA A 166 -22.13 22.40 -13.81
C ALA A 166 -21.62 22.96 -15.15
N GLU A 167 -20.31 23.24 -15.29
CA GLU A 167 -19.69 23.66 -16.55
C GLU A 167 -19.83 22.61 -17.65
N TYR A 168 -19.91 21.34 -17.24
CA TYR A 168 -20.06 20.17 -18.10
C TYR A 168 -21.52 19.71 -18.21
N GLY A 169 -22.48 20.48 -17.67
CA GLY A 169 -23.91 20.18 -17.74
C GLY A 169 -24.43 19.21 -16.69
N PHE A 170 -23.64 18.88 -15.66
CA PHE A 170 -23.98 17.94 -14.59
C PHE A 170 -23.94 18.58 -13.19
N PRO A 171 -24.74 19.63 -12.92
CA PRO A 171 -24.73 20.32 -11.62
C PRO A 171 -25.07 19.41 -10.44
N GLU A 172 -25.76 18.29 -10.67
CA GLU A 172 -26.09 17.28 -9.65
C GLU A 172 -24.86 16.58 -9.05
N TRP A 173 -23.72 16.56 -9.76
CA TRP A 173 -22.45 16.02 -9.24
C TRP A 173 -21.73 17.02 -8.33
N GLY A 174 -22.12 18.30 -8.36
CA GLY A 174 -21.58 19.36 -7.52
C GLY A 174 -20.16 19.77 -7.90
N ARG A 175 -19.38 20.20 -6.90
CA ARG A 175 -17.97 20.54 -7.09
C ARG A 175 -17.14 19.28 -7.33
N PHE A 176 -16.09 19.40 -8.14
CA PHE A 176 -15.11 18.34 -8.30
C PHE A 176 -14.37 18.06 -6.99
N LYS A 177 -14.17 16.78 -6.71
CA LYS A 177 -13.51 16.28 -5.50
C LYS A 177 -12.48 15.23 -5.93
N LEU A 178 -11.22 15.59 -5.80
CA LEU A 178 -10.10 14.68 -6.01
C LEU A 178 -9.68 14.10 -4.66
N GLY A 179 -9.02 12.94 -4.69
CA GLY A 179 -8.30 12.47 -3.53
C GLY A 179 -7.14 11.56 -3.88
N HIS A 180 -6.09 11.61 -3.08
CA HIS A 180 -5.01 10.64 -3.07
C HIS A 180 -4.60 10.38 -1.62
N THR A 181 -3.73 9.40 -1.41
CA THR A 181 -3.19 9.14 -0.07
C THR A 181 -2.22 10.24 0.37
N HIS A 182 -1.95 10.32 1.67
CA HIS A 182 -0.95 11.26 2.19
C HIS A 182 0.46 10.92 1.67
N PRO A 183 1.21 11.88 1.11
CA PRO A 183 2.51 11.63 0.49
C PRO A 183 3.59 11.21 1.48
N GLU A 184 3.40 11.42 2.78
CA GLU A 184 4.32 10.93 3.81
C GLU A 184 4.04 9.50 4.30
N PHE A 185 2.92 8.88 3.90
CA PHE A 185 2.53 7.55 4.39
C PHE A 185 2.46 6.49 3.29
N SER A 186 2.03 6.87 2.09
CA SER A 186 1.75 5.93 1.01
C SER A 186 2.37 6.33 -0.31
N ASN A 187 2.77 5.33 -1.09
CA ASN A 187 3.43 5.49 -2.38
C ASN A 187 2.56 6.22 -3.40
N SER A 188 1.28 5.85 -3.58
CA SER A 188 0.43 6.53 -4.57
C SER A 188 0.26 8.04 -4.29
N GLY A 189 0.35 8.45 -3.01
CA GLY A 189 0.30 9.84 -2.61
C GLY A 189 1.58 10.57 -3.01
N TYR A 190 2.73 9.97 -2.71
CA TYR A 190 4.03 10.49 -3.12
C TYR A 190 4.14 10.60 -4.65
N THR A 191 3.73 9.56 -5.39
CA THR A 191 3.76 9.57 -6.85
C THR A 191 2.74 10.53 -7.46
N SER A 192 1.60 10.81 -6.81
CA SER A 192 0.63 11.84 -7.25
C SER A 192 1.31 13.20 -7.29
N VAL A 193 1.87 13.63 -6.16
CA VAL A 193 2.56 14.92 -6.04
C VAL A 193 3.71 15.00 -7.05
N LEU A 194 4.47 13.90 -7.22
CA LEU A 194 5.54 13.87 -8.21
C LEU A 194 5.00 13.99 -9.64
N ALA A 195 3.89 13.34 -9.98
CA ALA A 195 3.26 13.43 -11.29
C ALA A 195 2.73 14.84 -11.58
N GLU A 196 2.12 15.49 -10.59
CA GLU A 196 1.67 16.88 -10.68
C GLU A 196 2.84 17.84 -10.90
N ILE A 197 3.97 17.62 -10.24
CA ILE A 197 5.20 18.40 -10.45
C ILE A 197 5.72 18.21 -11.88
N TYR A 198 5.79 16.97 -12.38
CA TYR A 198 6.21 16.69 -13.75
C TYR A 198 5.29 17.38 -14.76
N ALA A 199 3.97 17.31 -14.55
CA ALA A 199 2.99 17.97 -15.39
C ALA A 199 3.14 19.50 -15.36
N GLY A 200 3.24 20.10 -14.18
CA GLY A 200 3.44 21.53 -14.01
C GLY A 200 4.75 22.04 -14.63
N ALA A 201 5.80 21.23 -14.59
CA ALA A 201 7.09 21.53 -15.22
C ALA A 201 7.11 21.27 -16.74
N GLY A 202 6.06 20.64 -17.29
CA GLY A 202 6.02 20.21 -18.69
C GLY A 202 7.10 19.18 -19.03
N LYS A 203 7.43 18.30 -18.07
CA LYS A 203 8.51 17.30 -18.19
C LYS A 203 7.98 15.89 -18.01
N GLN A 204 8.67 14.94 -18.63
CA GLN A 204 8.44 13.49 -18.44
C GLN A 204 9.68 12.76 -17.89
N ARG A 205 10.79 13.49 -17.71
CA ARG A 205 12.08 13.00 -17.22
C ARG A 205 12.94 14.18 -16.78
N ASP A 206 14.05 13.89 -16.12
CA ASP A 206 15.10 14.86 -15.80
C ASP A 206 14.59 16.08 -15.01
N LEU A 207 13.70 15.84 -14.04
CA LEU A 207 13.24 16.84 -13.09
C LEU A 207 14.42 17.30 -12.22
N THR A 208 14.51 18.61 -11.97
CA THR A 208 15.62 19.24 -11.26
C THR A 208 15.13 19.99 -10.02
N LEU A 209 16.05 20.33 -9.12
CA LEU A 209 15.74 21.20 -7.98
C LEU A 209 15.30 22.61 -8.40
N GLU A 210 15.67 23.07 -9.60
CA GLU A 210 15.22 24.38 -10.11
C GLU A 210 13.72 24.34 -10.43
N ASP A 211 13.25 23.25 -11.08
CA ASP A 211 11.82 23.06 -11.39
C ASP A 211 10.97 23.03 -10.12
N LEU A 212 11.46 22.40 -9.04
CA LEU A 212 10.77 22.35 -7.75
C LEU A 212 10.63 23.72 -7.08
N ASN A 213 11.49 24.68 -7.41
CA ASN A 213 11.46 26.04 -6.88
C ASN A 213 10.75 27.02 -7.81
N ASP A 214 10.27 26.56 -8.98
CA ASP A 214 9.55 27.40 -9.93
C ASP A 214 8.17 27.78 -9.36
N PRO A 215 7.86 29.09 -9.20
CA PRO A 215 6.55 29.53 -8.73
C PRO A 215 5.37 29.05 -9.56
N GLU A 216 5.54 28.82 -10.87
CA GLU A 216 4.47 28.32 -11.75
C GLU A 216 4.16 26.85 -11.45
N VAL A 217 5.19 26.02 -11.26
CA VAL A 217 5.05 24.61 -10.87
C VAL A 217 4.38 24.51 -9.49
N ILE A 218 4.82 25.32 -8.52
CA ILE A 218 4.23 25.37 -7.19
C ILE A 218 2.75 25.77 -7.26
N ALA A 219 2.41 26.76 -8.09
CA ALA A 219 1.03 27.21 -8.27
C ALA A 219 0.16 26.14 -8.95
N PHE A 220 0.72 25.40 -9.90
CA PHE A 220 0.05 24.28 -10.58
C PHE A 220 -0.29 23.16 -9.59
N VAL A 221 0.70 22.65 -8.85
CA VAL A 221 0.48 21.63 -7.81
C VAL A 221 -0.55 22.13 -6.80
N ALA A 222 -0.42 23.37 -6.32
CA ALA A 222 -1.39 23.95 -5.40
C ALA A 222 -2.82 24.08 -5.99
N SER A 223 -2.98 24.12 -7.31
CA SER A 223 -4.32 24.14 -7.95
C SER A 223 -4.99 22.77 -7.90
N VAL A 224 -4.25 21.70 -8.13
CA VAL A 224 -4.72 20.31 -8.02
C VAL A 224 -5.00 19.96 -6.56
N GLU A 225 -4.03 20.23 -5.68
CA GLU A 225 -4.08 19.92 -4.25
C GLU A 225 -5.24 20.62 -3.51
N ARG A 226 -5.76 21.73 -4.05
CA ARG A 226 -6.94 22.42 -3.49
C ARG A 226 -8.24 21.62 -3.64
N ALA A 227 -8.34 20.70 -4.59
CA ALA A 227 -9.49 19.82 -4.75
C ALA A 227 -9.43 18.58 -3.83
N ILE A 228 -8.31 18.38 -3.12
CA ILE A 228 -8.13 17.25 -2.22
C ILE A 228 -8.95 17.47 -0.94
N ILE A 229 -9.98 16.64 -0.77
CA ILE A 229 -10.84 16.70 0.41
C ILE A 229 -10.51 15.62 1.45
N HIS A 230 -9.66 14.65 1.11
CA HIS A 230 -9.28 13.57 2.01
C HIS A 230 -7.95 12.93 1.61
N TYR A 231 -7.06 12.75 2.60
CA TYR A 231 -5.90 11.89 2.50
C TYR A 231 -6.14 10.54 3.17
N GLY A 232 -5.99 9.45 2.42
CA GLY A 232 -5.89 8.10 3.00
C GLY A 232 -4.48 7.81 3.53
N SER A 233 -4.35 6.92 4.53
CA SER A 233 -3.04 6.46 5.02
C SER A 233 -2.40 5.40 4.10
N SER A 234 -3.21 4.62 3.39
CA SER A 234 -2.77 3.58 2.46
C SER A 234 -3.75 3.42 1.30
N THR A 235 -3.25 3.10 0.11
CA THR A 235 -4.02 3.25 -1.15
C THR A 235 -5.15 2.24 -1.29
N GLY A 236 -4.94 0.97 -0.95
CA GLY A 236 -5.99 -0.05 -0.96
C GLY A 236 -7.16 0.35 -0.06
N PHE A 237 -6.86 0.82 1.16
CA PHE A 237 -7.88 1.26 2.12
C PHE A 237 -8.62 2.52 1.66
N PHE A 238 -7.91 3.44 1.01
CA PHE A 238 -8.47 4.66 0.45
C PHE A 238 -9.38 4.37 -0.76
N GLY A 239 -8.93 3.53 -1.70
CA GLY A 239 -9.71 3.09 -2.85
C GLY A 239 -11.00 2.39 -2.44
N ARG A 240 -10.94 1.43 -1.50
CA ARG A 240 -12.14 0.78 -0.96
C ARG A 240 -13.16 1.80 -0.44
N ARG A 241 -12.71 2.83 0.29
CA ARG A 241 -13.59 3.90 0.80
C ARG A 241 -14.20 4.73 -0.34
N MET A 242 -13.44 5.03 -1.40
CA MET A 242 -13.98 5.68 -2.60
C MET A 242 -15.13 4.86 -3.18
N PHE A 243 -14.89 3.57 -3.39
CA PHE A 243 -15.86 2.69 -4.03
C PHE A 243 -17.09 2.46 -3.15
N GLU A 244 -16.93 2.21 -1.85
CA GLU A 244 -18.06 2.03 -0.93
C GLU A 244 -19.00 3.25 -0.88
N ARG A 245 -18.44 4.47 -0.95
CA ARG A 245 -19.22 5.72 -0.81
C ARG A 245 -19.71 6.30 -2.13
N GLY A 246 -19.18 5.84 -3.25
CA GLY A 246 -19.62 6.22 -4.58
C GLY A 246 -19.28 7.66 -4.99
N PRO A 247 -19.81 8.12 -6.14
CA PRO A 247 -19.47 9.40 -6.77
C PRO A 247 -19.79 10.66 -5.95
N SER A 248 -20.66 10.54 -4.95
CA SER A 248 -20.96 11.66 -4.05
C SER A 248 -19.78 12.00 -3.11
N TYR A 249 -18.92 11.01 -2.83
CA TYR A 249 -17.77 11.15 -1.95
C TYR A 249 -16.56 11.72 -2.69
N LEU A 250 -16.12 11.08 -3.77
CA LEU A 250 -15.03 11.55 -4.62
C LEU A 250 -15.44 11.42 -6.09
N SER A 251 -15.10 12.44 -6.88
CA SER A 251 -15.26 12.42 -8.33
C SER A 251 -14.18 11.57 -8.99
N ALA A 252 -12.94 11.69 -8.49
CA ALA A 252 -11.80 10.92 -8.93
C ALA A 252 -10.82 10.68 -7.78
N ALA A 253 -9.94 9.69 -7.94
CA ALA A 253 -8.87 9.42 -7.00
C ALA A 253 -7.61 8.86 -7.68
N VAL A 254 -6.43 9.14 -7.13
CA VAL A 254 -5.18 8.55 -7.60
C VAL A 254 -4.97 7.21 -6.90
N LEU A 255 -5.05 6.12 -7.68
CA LEU A 255 -5.03 4.74 -7.20
C LEU A 255 -4.12 3.89 -8.09
N TYR A 256 -3.86 2.65 -7.67
CA TYR A 256 -3.25 1.66 -8.56
C TYR A 256 -4.29 1.07 -9.50
N GLU A 257 -3.91 0.81 -10.76
CA GLU A 257 -4.76 0.18 -11.78
C GLU A 257 -5.44 -1.09 -11.27
N ASN A 258 -4.72 -1.91 -10.51
CA ASN A 258 -5.23 -3.17 -9.98
C ASN A 258 -6.52 -3.00 -9.14
N LEU A 259 -6.64 -1.88 -8.41
CA LEU A 259 -7.83 -1.58 -7.61
C LEU A 259 -9.05 -1.21 -8.46
N ILE A 260 -8.85 -0.67 -9.67
CA ILE A 260 -9.94 -0.40 -10.62
C ILE A 260 -10.46 -1.74 -11.15
N VAL A 261 -9.56 -2.66 -11.51
CA VAL A 261 -9.93 -4.01 -11.96
C VAL A 261 -10.67 -4.77 -10.86
N GLU A 262 -10.18 -4.71 -9.62
CA GLU A 262 -10.86 -5.32 -8.47
C GLU A 262 -12.30 -4.78 -8.30
N GLN A 263 -12.47 -3.46 -8.37
CA GLN A 263 -13.78 -2.82 -8.27
C GLN A 263 -14.72 -3.20 -9.42
N GLU A 264 -14.21 -3.23 -10.67
CA GLU A 264 -15.03 -3.65 -11.81
C GLU A 264 -15.41 -5.12 -11.74
N GLN A 265 -14.51 -5.98 -11.25
CA GLN A 265 -14.82 -7.38 -11.00
C GLN A 265 -15.92 -7.53 -9.93
N ALA A 266 -15.84 -6.76 -8.85
CA ALA A 266 -16.89 -6.71 -7.83
C ALA A 266 -18.23 -6.23 -8.42
N ARG A 267 -18.22 -5.25 -9.33
CA ARG A 267 -19.43 -4.76 -10.01
C ARG A 267 -20.04 -5.82 -10.93
N ILE A 268 -19.23 -6.44 -11.79
CA ILE A 268 -19.67 -7.45 -12.78
C ILE A 268 -20.22 -8.70 -12.08
N THR A 269 -19.65 -9.09 -10.95
CA THR A 269 -20.12 -10.22 -10.14
C THR A 269 -21.29 -9.89 -9.21
N GLY A 270 -21.75 -8.63 -9.20
CA GLY A 270 -22.88 -8.17 -8.39
C GLY A 270 -22.57 -7.95 -6.90
N GLN A 271 -21.29 -7.92 -6.53
CA GLN A 271 -20.82 -7.59 -5.18
C GLN A 271 -20.81 -6.06 -4.93
N SER A 272 -20.68 -5.26 -5.99
CA SER A 272 -20.77 -3.80 -5.96
C SER A 272 -21.91 -3.31 -6.86
N ALA A 273 -22.69 -2.34 -6.38
CA ALA A 273 -23.76 -1.70 -7.13
C ALA A 273 -23.39 -0.28 -7.61
N GLN A 274 -22.12 0.09 -7.50
CA GLN A 274 -21.63 1.41 -7.90
C GLN A 274 -21.56 1.54 -9.42
N LEU A 275 -21.41 2.79 -9.86
CA LEU A 275 -21.11 3.10 -11.27
C LEU A 275 -19.80 2.42 -11.69
N PRO A 276 -19.64 2.13 -13.00
CA PRO A 276 -18.35 1.70 -13.51
C PRO A 276 -17.27 2.76 -13.26
N VAL A 277 -16.03 2.31 -13.05
CA VAL A 277 -14.84 3.14 -12.87
C VAL A 277 -13.84 2.85 -13.99
N VAL A 278 -13.20 3.89 -14.50
CA VAL A 278 -12.15 3.79 -15.52
C VAL A 278 -10.81 4.22 -14.96
N ALA A 279 -9.75 3.61 -15.50
CA ALA A 279 -8.37 4.01 -15.25
C ALA A 279 -7.95 5.06 -16.28
N ILE A 280 -7.78 6.31 -15.84
CA ILE A 280 -7.23 7.38 -16.66
C ILE A 280 -5.71 7.38 -16.50
N TYR A 281 -5.02 7.20 -17.62
CA TYR A 281 -3.58 7.40 -17.75
C TYR A 281 -3.36 8.85 -18.15
N PRO A 282 -2.77 9.70 -17.28
CA PRO A 282 -2.56 11.10 -17.60
C PRO A 282 -1.77 11.28 -18.90
N GLU A 283 -2.11 12.29 -19.69
CA GLU A 283 -1.38 12.63 -20.94
C GLU A 283 0.13 12.80 -20.69
N GLU A 284 0.50 13.31 -19.52
CA GLU A 284 1.89 13.53 -19.12
C GLU A 284 2.64 12.23 -18.78
N GLY A 285 1.92 11.13 -18.56
CA GLY A 285 2.45 9.81 -18.20
C GLY A 285 2.06 9.33 -16.80
N THR A 286 2.48 8.11 -16.47
CA THR A 286 2.19 7.46 -15.19
C THR A 286 3.44 6.79 -14.60
N PHE A 287 3.48 6.67 -13.27
CA PHE A 287 4.47 5.87 -12.56
C PHE A 287 4.03 4.41 -12.48
N TRP A 288 5.00 3.53 -12.62
CA TRP A 288 4.83 2.10 -12.42
C TRP A 288 5.30 1.72 -11.02
N SER A 289 4.46 0.97 -10.32
CA SER A 289 4.81 0.32 -9.06
C SER A 289 5.17 -1.13 -9.31
N ASP A 290 6.33 -1.55 -8.82
CA ASP A 290 7.00 -2.82 -9.11
C ASP A 290 7.01 -3.80 -7.92
N HIS A 291 6.50 -3.37 -6.77
CA HIS A 291 6.19 -4.21 -5.62
C HIS A 291 7.31 -5.22 -5.26
N PRO A 292 8.51 -4.76 -4.88
CA PRO A 292 9.64 -5.65 -4.58
C PRO A 292 9.35 -6.58 -3.40
N TYR A 293 10.03 -7.73 -3.34
CA TYR A 293 10.05 -8.65 -2.20
C TYR A 293 11.41 -8.56 -1.50
N ALA A 294 11.51 -7.74 -0.46
CA ALA A 294 12.77 -7.51 0.25
C ALA A 294 12.85 -8.35 1.53
N ILE A 295 13.65 -9.41 1.53
CA ILE A 295 13.99 -10.16 2.74
C ILE A 295 14.96 -9.31 3.58
N LEU A 296 14.64 -9.10 4.87
CA LEU A 296 15.43 -8.20 5.69
C LEU A 296 16.71 -8.86 6.23
N ASN A 297 17.86 -8.22 5.99
CA ASN A 297 19.13 -8.48 6.66
C ASN A 297 19.15 -7.73 8.00
N ALA A 298 18.45 -8.27 8.99
CA ALA A 298 18.31 -7.65 10.29
C ALA A 298 18.52 -8.65 11.44
N PRO A 299 18.97 -8.21 12.65
CA PRO A 299 19.29 -9.11 13.75
C PRO A 299 18.13 -9.97 14.28
N TRP A 300 16.88 -9.60 13.96
CA TRP A 300 15.69 -10.38 14.32
C TRP A 300 15.32 -11.44 13.29
N VAL A 301 15.92 -11.42 12.10
CA VAL A 301 15.67 -12.40 11.04
C VAL A 301 16.68 -13.54 11.16
N THR A 302 16.17 -14.73 11.45
CA THR A 302 16.99 -15.95 11.54
C THR A 302 17.26 -16.55 10.16
N ALA A 303 18.32 -17.36 10.03
CA ALA A 303 18.62 -18.05 8.78
C ALA A 303 17.47 -18.97 8.30
N GLU A 304 16.76 -19.61 9.22
CA GLU A 304 15.59 -20.45 8.88
C GLU A 304 14.40 -19.60 8.41
N GLN A 305 14.25 -18.36 8.90
CA GLN A 305 13.24 -17.43 8.39
C GLN A 305 13.64 -16.85 7.02
N THR A 306 14.92 -16.63 6.77
CA THR A 306 15.42 -16.25 5.44
C THR A 306 15.11 -17.37 4.44
N GLU A 307 15.46 -18.62 4.74
CA GLU A 307 15.13 -19.79 3.91
C GLU A 307 13.62 -19.89 3.67
N ALA A 308 12.81 -19.76 4.73
CA ALA A 308 11.35 -19.80 4.60
C ALA A 308 10.79 -18.65 3.73
N ALA A 309 11.40 -17.46 3.80
CA ALA A 309 11.03 -16.32 2.97
C ALA A 309 11.41 -16.54 1.50
N GLU A 310 12.60 -17.07 1.21
CA GLU A 310 13.02 -17.45 -0.15
C GLU A 310 12.07 -18.50 -0.75
N ILE A 311 11.69 -19.53 0.02
CA ILE A 311 10.71 -20.54 -0.42
C ILE A 311 9.35 -19.90 -0.74
N PHE A 312 8.92 -18.92 0.05
CA PHE A 312 7.66 -18.21 -0.21
C PHE A 312 7.77 -17.27 -1.40
N GLU A 313 8.90 -16.59 -1.61
CA GLU A 313 9.18 -15.77 -2.79
C GLU A 313 9.13 -16.61 -4.07
N ASP A 314 9.81 -17.76 -4.09
CA ASP A 314 9.79 -18.71 -5.20
C ASP A 314 8.36 -19.17 -5.51
N TYR A 315 7.55 -19.41 -4.48
CA TYR A 315 6.13 -19.75 -4.64
C TYR A 315 5.34 -18.60 -5.29
N LEU A 316 5.54 -17.34 -4.86
CA LEU A 316 4.86 -16.18 -5.43
C LEU A 316 5.27 -15.92 -6.90
N LEU A 317 6.52 -16.22 -7.25
CA LEU A 317 7.07 -16.03 -8.60
C LEU A 317 6.86 -17.22 -9.54
N ALA A 318 6.34 -18.34 -9.03
CA ALA A 318 5.98 -19.50 -9.83
C ALA A 318 4.87 -19.15 -10.85
N GLU A 319 4.89 -19.83 -12.00
CA GLU A 319 4.02 -19.53 -13.15
C GLU A 319 2.52 -19.53 -12.79
N GLU A 320 2.09 -20.46 -11.95
CA GLU A 320 0.70 -20.56 -11.51
C GLU A 320 0.27 -19.35 -10.69
N GLN A 321 1.07 -18.95 -9.70
CA GLN A 321 0.79 -17.80 -8.85
C GLN A 321 0.85 -16.50 -9.66
N GLN A 322 1.82 -16.37 -10.56
CA GLN A 322 1.93 -15.22 -11.45
C GLN A 322 0.74 -15.10 -12.40
N ARG A 323 0.18 -16.20 -12.93
CA ARG A 323 -1.08 -16.15 -13.70
C ARG A 323 -2.26 -15.66 -12.86
N GLN A 324 -2.33 -16.05 -11.59
CA GLN A 324 -3.40 -15.61 -10.70
C GLN A 324 -3.36 -14.10 -10.43
N THR A 325 -2.21 -13.42 -10.55
CA THR A 325 -2.11 -11.97 -10.34
C THR A 325 -3.03 -11.16 -11.26
N LEU A 326 -3.26 -11.65 -12.49
CA LEU A 326 -4.14 -11.01 -13.48
C LEU A 326 -5.57 -10.88 -13.00
N GLN A 327 -6.09 -11.86 -12.25
CA GLN A 327 -7.45 -11.82 -11.71
C GLN A 327 -7.61 -10.75 -10.61
N PHE A 328 -6.49 -10.28 -10.05
CA PHE A 328 -6.42 -9.19 -9.09
C PHE A 328 -5.98 -7.87 -9.74
N GLY A 329 -5.91 -7.81 -11.08
CA GLY A 329 -5.56 -6.61 -11.83
C GLY A 329 -4.08 -6.24 -11.83
N PHE A 330 -3.22 -7.09 -11.28
CA PHE A 330 -1.78 -6.92 -11.36
C PHE A 330 -1.24 -7.49 -12.68
N ARG A 331 -0.14 -6.91 -13.15
CA ARG A 331 0.67 -7.52 -14.22
C ARG A 331 1.77 -8.40 -13.59
N PRO A 332 2.14 -9.53 -14.22
CA PRO A 332 3.23 -10.36 -13.74
C PRO A 332 4.57 -9.59 -13.66
N ALA A 333 5.45 -10.01 -12.74
CA ALA A 333 6.79 -9.45 -12.58
C ALA A 333 7.64 -9.52 -13.87
N ASP A 334 7.48 -10.61 -14.63
CA ASP A 334 8.08 -10.76 -15.94
C ASP A 334 7.02 -10.47 -17.02
N PRO A 335 7.00 -9.25 -17.60
CA PRO A 335 6.01 -8.87 -18.60
C PRO A 335 6.21 -9.59 -19.94
N THR A 336 7.30 -10.34 -20.11
CA THR A 336 7.57 -11.12 -21.34
C THR A 336 6.94 -12.51 -21.32
N ARG A 337 6.44 -12.97 -20.15
CA ARG A 337 5.67 -14.21 -20.05
C ARG A 337 4.32 -14.01 -20.74
N ASP A 338 4.21 -14.62 -21.91
CA ASP A 338 3.05 -14.51 -22.80
C ASP A 338 1.74 -14.89 -22.07
N CYS A 339 0.86 -13.91 -21.91
CA CYS A 339 -0.49 -14.07 -21.37
C CYS A 339 -1.52 -14.40 -22.48
N SER A 340 -1.09 -14.87 -23.65
CA SER A 340 -1.95 -15.21 -24.80
C SER A 340 -2.93 -16.39 -24.57
N GLY A 341 -2.98 -16.95 -23.36
CA GLY A 341 -3.91 -18.00 -22.95
C GLY A 341 -4.73 -17.69 -21.69
N CYS A 342 -4.70 -16.45 -21.19
CA CYS A 342 -5.44 -16.01 -20.00
C CYS A 342 -6.85 -15.50 -20.33
#